data_AF-A0A9N9ULC6-F1
#
_entry.id   AF-A0A9N9ULC6-F1
#
_cell.length_a   1.000
_cell.length_b   1.000
_cell.length_c   1.000
_cell.angle_alpha   90.00
_cell.angle_beta   90.00
_cell.angle_gamma   90.00
#
_symmetry.space_group_name_H-M   'P 1'
#
loop_
_entity.id
_entity.type
_entity.pdbx_description
1 polymer ?
#
loop_
_entity_poly.entity_id
_entity_poly.type
_entity_poly.pdbx_seq_one_letter_code
_entity_poly.pdbx_strand_id
1 'polypeptide(L)'
;MAETLGKLPLALAATNVLAIAAASSNASLTFFLIPRFLELPPPLNVRRWHRPMVTSGLSYLSLAYRLRSNSDVLALLVTAGSLCLSVVPFTYVMVLPTIEKLRGKLKVFESASDLSQVDETGEKAHYLIGSWGNWNMGRAISVMVAGLIGMYVAELV
;
A
#
# COMPACT_ATOMS: atom_id res chain seq x y z
N MET A 1 1.45 -32.75 12.84
CA MET A 1 0.39 -32.21 11.96
C MET A 1 -0.85 -31.76 12.74
N ALA A 2 -1.20 -32.38 13.88
CA ALA A 2 -2.29 -31.90 14.75
C ALA A 2 -1.98 -30.55 15.44
N GLU A 3 -0.72 -30.32 15.85
CA GLU A 3 -0.30 -29.06 16.49
C GLU A 3 -0.33 -27.83 15.55
N THR A 4 -0.24 -28.06 14.24
CA THR A 4 -0.31 -27.00 13.22
C THR A 4 -1.74 -26.57 12.90
N LEU A 5 -2.74 -27.44 13.11
CA LEU A 5 -4.15 -27.08 12.96
C LEU A 5 -4.64 -26.18 14.10
N GLY A 6 -4.19 -26.41 15.34
CA GLY A 6 -4.56 -25.55 16.49
C GLY A 6 -4.05 -24.11 16.38
N LYS A 7 -3.02 -23.85 15.57
CA LYS A 7 -2.42 -22.52 15.36
C LYS A 7 -2.98 -21.80 14.13
N LEU A 8 -3.87 -22.43 13.36
CA LEU A 8 -4.48 -21.86 12.16
C LEU A 8 -5.30 -20.59 12.42
N PRO A 9 -6.21 -20.55 13.42
CA PRO A 9 -6.98 -19.32 13.69
C PRO A 9 -6.09 -18.17 14.14
N LEU A 10 -5.03 -18.46 14.90
CA LEU A 10 -4.04 -17.47 15.31
C LEU A 10 -3.27 -16.88 14.11
N ALA A 11 -2.86 -17.74 13.17
CA ALA A 11 -2.14 -17.30 11.98
C ALA A 11 -3.01 -16.44 11.04
N LEU A 12 -4.30 -16.78 10.92
CA LEU A 12 -5.26 -16.00 10.14
C LEU A 12 -5.54 -14.63 10.81
N ALA A 13 -5.78 -14.61 12.12
CA ALA A 13 -5.93 -13.38 12.89
C ALA A 13 -4.69 -12.46 12.76
N ALA A 14 -3.49 -13.02 12.89
CA ALA A 14 -2.24 -12.26 12.73
C ALA A 14 -2.10 -11.68 11.31
N THR A 15 -2.49 -12.43 10.28
CA THR A 15 -2.44 -11.97 8.88
C THR A 15 -3.44 -10.85 8.61
N ASN A 16 -4.65 -10.96 9.15
CA ASN A 16 -5.70 -9.93 9.04
C ASN A 16 -5.28 -8.64 9.75
N VAL A 17 -4.76 -8.75 10.99
CA VAL A 17 -4.25 -7.60 11.74
C VAL A 17 -3.12 -6.92 10.98
N LEU A 18 -2.20 -7.69 10.39
CA LEU A 18 -1.10 -7.13 9.59
C LEU A 18 -1.62 -6.40 8.35
N ALA A 19 -2.60 -6.96 7.63
CA ALA A 19 -3.21 -6.32 6.46
C ALA A 19 -3.94 -5.02 6.83
N ILE A 20 -4.77 -5.04 7.88
CA ILE A 20 -5.51 -3.86 8.35
C ILE A 20 -4.54 -2.79 8.85
N ALA A 21 -3.55 -3.16 9.67
CA ALA A 21 -2.54 -2.22 10.15
C ALA A 21 -1.75 -1.59 8.99
N ALA A 22 -1.41 -2.37 7.96
CA ALA A 22 -0.75 -1.86 6.75
C ALA A 22 -1.63 -0.88 5.97
N ALA A 23 -2.92 -1.18 5.79
CA ALA A 23 -3.88 -0.30 5.14
C ALA A 23 -4.09 1.00 5.92
N SER A 24 -4.32 0.91 7.23
CA SER A 24 -4.49 2.06 8.13
C SER A 24 -3.24 2.94 8.20
N SER A 25 -2.05 2.35 8.26
CA SER A 25 -0.80 3.12 8.22
C SER A 25 -0.65 3.87 6.90
N ASN A 26 -0.99 3.23 5.77
CA ASN A 26 -0.96 3.87 4.45
C ASN A 26 -1.98 5.02 4.34
N ALA A 27 -3.19 4.83 4.87
CA ALA A 27 -4.21 5.87 4.92
C ALA A 27 -3.76 7.05 5.80
N SER A 28 -3.26 6.79 7.02
CA SER A 28 -2.74 7.84 7.90
C SER A 28 -1.58 8.62 7.28
N LEU A 29 -0.68 7.94 6.56
CA LEU A 29 0.39 8.60 5.82
C LEU A 29 -0.15 9.54 4.73
N THR A 30 -1.29 9.19 4.12
CA THR A 30 -1.98 10.00 3.10
C THR A 30 -2.63 11.25 3.70
N PHE A 31 -3.14 11.19 4.93
CA PHE A 31 -3.80 12.38 5.50
C PHE A 31 -2.84 13.30 6.26
N PHE A 32 -1.81 12.76 6.92
CA PHE A 32 -1.05 13.52 7.91
C PHE A 32 0.43 13.75 7.57
N LEU A 33 1.04 12.90 6.74
CA LEU A 33 2.50 12.90 6.58
C LEU A 33 3.01 13.26 5.18
N ILE A 34 2.15 13.27 4.15
CA ILE A 34 2.56 13.54 2.76
C ILE A 34 3.38 14.83 2.59
N PRO A 35 3.00 15.99 3.14
CA PRO A 35 3.72 17.23 2.88
C PRO A 35 5.19 17.14 3.32
N ARG A 36 5.45 16.43 4.43
CA ARG A 36 6.79 16.23 4.99
C ARG A 36 7.59 15.11 4.31
N PHE A 37 6.95 14.24 3.54
CA PHE A 37 7.66 13.16 2.83
C PHE A 37 8.40 13.63 1.58
N LEU A 38 8.04 14.80 1.02
CA LEU A 38 8.76 15.42 -0.09
C LEU A 38 10.13 15.99 0.32
N GLU A 39 10.31 16.28 1.61
CA GLU A 39 11.55 16.81 2.20
C GLU A 39 12.61 15.72 2.40
N LEU A 40 12.23 14.43 2.35
CA LEU A 40 13.13 13.31 2.57
C LEU A 40 13.69 12.74 1.25
N PRO A 41 14.97 12.31 1.20
CA PRO A 41 15.57 11.81 -0.01
C PRO A 41 14.87 10.54 -0.57
N PRO A 42 14.56 10.50 -1.89
CA PRO A 42 13.74 9.50 -2.60
C PRO A 42 13.98 8.02 -2.33
N PRO A 43 15.22 7.49 -2.31
CA PRO A 43 15.40 6.06 -2.50
C PRO A 43 15.14 5.24 -1.23
N LEU A 44 15.19 5.87 -0.05
CA LEU A 44 15.08 5.14 1.22
C LEU A 44 13.62 4.96 1.68
N ASN A 45 12.73 5.89 1.34
CA ASN A 45 11.36 5.90 1.85
C ASN A 45 10.44 4.94 1.09
N VAL A 46 10.54 4.89 -0.24
CA VAL A 46 9.71 4.01 -1.06
C VAL A 46 10.00 2.53 -0.78
N ARG A 47 11.26 2.22 -0.44
CA ARG A 47 11.71 0.85 -0.17
C ARG A 47 11.17 0.28 1.14
N ARG A 48 10.88 1.13 2.13
CA ARG A 48 10.30 0.69 3.42
C ARG A 48 8.78 0.61 3.36
N TRP A 49 8.15 1.47 2.57
CA TRP A 49 6.70 1.62 2.52
C TRP A 49 5.97 0.33 2.16
N HIS A 50 6.40 -0.39 1.12
CA HIS A 50 5.65 -1.55 0.62
C HIS A 50 5.87 -2.82 1.45
N ARG A 51 6.83 -2.82 2.40
CA ARG A 51 7.19 -4.03 3.16
C ARG A 51 6.00 -4.60 3.94
N PRO A 52 5.23 -3.81 4.71
CA PRO A 52 4.07 -4.34 5.45
C PRO A 52 3.00 -4.96 4.54
N MET A 53 2.79 -4.38 3.34
CA MET A 53 1.82 -4.85 2.35
C MET A 53 2.29 -6.12 1.63
N VAL A 54 3.59 -6.22 1.33
CA VAL A 54 4.16 -7.44 0.76
C VAL A 54 4.17 -8.55 1.81
N THR A 55 4.51 -8.25 3.07
CA THR A 55 4.47 -9.24 4.15
C THR A 55 3.06 -9.75 4.41
N SER A 56 2.03 -8.90 4.36
CA SER A 56 0.64 -9.38 4.48
C SER A 56 0.24 -10.25 3.28
N GLY A 57 0.64 -9.88 2.06
CA GLY A 57 0.39 -10.67 0.86
C GLY A 57 1.04 -12.06 0.91
N LEU A 58 2.32 -12.14 1.31
CA LEU A 58 3.03 -13.41 1.49
C LEU A 58 2.40 -14.27 2.59
N SER A 59 1.94 -13.66 3.68
CA SER A 59 1.23 -14.37 4.75
C SER A 59 -0.07 -15.00 4.24
N TYR A 60 -0.88 -14.29 3.45
CA TYR A 60 -2.09 -14.86 2.83
C TYR A 60 -1.77 -16.02 1.89
N LEU A 61 -0.73 -15.90 1.05
CA LEU A 61 -0.32 -17.00 0.14
C LEU A 61 0.20 -18.21 0.92
N SER A 62 0.89 -17.99 2.04
CA SER A 62 1.36 -19.07 2.91
C SER A 62 0.19 -19.82 3.57
N LEU A 63 -0.90 -19.11 3.91
CA LEU A 63 -2.13 -19.71 4.41
C LEU A 63 -2.87 -20.46 3.31
N ALA A 64 -2.94 -19.90 2.08
CA ALA A 64 -3.54 -20.58 0.93
C ALA A 64 -2.86 -21.93 0.65
N TYR A 65 -1.53 -22.00 0.76
CA TYR A 65 -0.80 -23.25 0.61
C TYR A 65 -1.18 -24.30 1.67
N ARG A 66 -1.44 -23.88 2.91
CA ARG A 66 -1.84 -24.78 4.01
C ARG A 66 -3.30 -25.21 3.93
N LEU A 67 -4.18 -24.34 3.44
CA LEU A 67 -5.63 -24.56 3.32
C LEU A 67 -6.05 -25.07 1.93
N ARG A 68 -5.11 -25.65 1.18
CA ARG A 68 -5.30 -26.09 -0.21
C ARG A 68 -6.41 -27.14 -0.40
N SER A 69 -6.85 -27.81 0.66
CA SER A 69 -7.93 -28.80 0.60
C SER A 69 -9.31 -28.18 0.34
N ASN A 70 -9.51 -26.90 0.65
CA ASN A 70 -10.77 -26.19 0.41
C ASN A 70 -10.59 -25.20 -0.74
N SER A 71 -11.21 -25.49 -1.89
CA SER A 71 -11.06 -24.69 -3.13
C SER A 71 -11.51 -23.24 -2.96
N ASP A 72 -12.56 -23.02 -2.19
CA ASP A 72 -13.19 -21.71 -2.06
C ASP A 72 -12.33 -20.81 -1.14
N VAL A 73 -11.88 -21.36 -0.03
CA VAL A 73 -10.94 -20.69 0.89
C VAL A 73 -9.60 -20.42 0.21
N LEU A 74 -9.10 -21.37 -0.59
CA LEU A 74 -7.88 -21.17 -1.37
C LEU A 74 -8.02 -20.02 -2.37
N ALA A 75 -9.12 -19.99 -3.14
CA ALA A 75 -9.37 -18.92 -4.09
C ALA A 75 -9.39 -17.55 -3.40
N LEU A 76 -10.11 -17.42 -2.29
CA LEU A 76 -10.20 -16.17 -1.51
C LEU A 76 -8.84 -15.71 -0.95
N LEU A 77 -8.06 -16.62 -0.37
CA LEU A 77 -6.74 -16.30 0.18
C LEU A 77 -5.73 -15.92 -0.92
N VAL A 78 -5.79 -16.58 -2.09
CA VAL A 78 -4.97 -16.21 -3.25
C VAL A 78 -5.37 -14.84 -3.77
N THR A 79 -6.67 -14.55 -3.87
CA THR A 79 -7.16 -13.23 -4.28
C THR A 79 -6.69 -12.15 -3.29
N ALA A 80 -6.82 -12.36 -1.98
CA ALA A 80 -6.34 -11.44 -0.95
C ALA A 80 -4.82 -11.23 -1.03
N GLY A 81 -4.05 -12.30 -1.19
CA GLY A 81 -2.59 -12.23 -1.37
C GLY A 81 -2.19 -11.45 -2.62
N SER A 82 -2.87 -11.70 -3.74
CA SER A 82 -2.63 -11.02 -5.02
C SER A 82 -2.95 -9.52 -4.95
N LEU A 83 -4.04 -9.13 -4.27
CA LEU A 83 -4.42 -7.74 -4.02
C LEU A 83 -3.32 -7.01 -3.25
N CYS A 84 -2.80 -7.61 -2.18
CA CYS A 84 -1.68 -7.05 -1.43
C CYS A 84 -0.41 -6.89 -2.28
N LEU A 85 -0.08 -7.88 -3.13
CA LEU A 85 1.12 -7.84 -3.97
C LEU A 85 0.99 -6.88 -5.16
N SER A 86 -0.23 -6.67 -5.68
CA SER A 86 -0.53 -5.73 -6.77
C SER A 86 -0.12 -4.29 -6.44
N VAL A 87 0.01 -3.97 -5.14
CA VAL A 87 0.47 -2.67 -4.67
C VAL A 87 1.88 -2.35 -5.17
N VAL A 88 2.75 -3.35 -5.32
CA VAL A 88 4.13 -3.14 -5.77
C VAL A 88 4.17 -2.58 -7.20
N PRO A 89 3.66 -3.27 -8.24
CA PRO A 89 3.67 -2.72 -9.59
C PRO A 89 2.86 -1.42 -9.69
N PHE A 90 1.74 -1.31 -8.98
CA PHE A 90 0.96 -0.07 -8.93
C PHE A 90 1.79 1.13 -8.42
N THR A 91 2.62 0.91 -7.39
CA THR A 91 3.48 1.97 -6.83
C THR A 91 4.51 2.44 -7.84
N TYR A 92 5.14 1.52 -8.57
CA TYR A 92 6.13 1.86 -9.59
C TYR A 92 5.54 2.63 -10.76
N VAL A 93 4.33 2.26 -11.20
CA VAL A 93 3.72 2.87 -12.39
C VAL A 93 3.02 4.19 -12.09
N MET A 94 2.31 4.30 -10.97
CA MET A 94 1.43 5.47 -10.71
C MET A 94 2.04 6.46 -9.71
N VAL A 95 2.66 5.95 -8.64
CA VAL A 95 3.09 6.78 -7.51
C VAL A 95 4.49 7.37 -7.75
N LEU A 96 5.44 6.57 -8.23
CA LEU A 96 6.81 7.02 -8.46
C LEU A 96 6.92 8.21 -9.44
N PRO A 97 6.27 8.18 -10.64
CA PRO A 97 6.37 9.30 -11.56
C PRO A 97 5.80 10.59 -10.97
N THR A 98 4.72 10.47 -10.19
CA THR A 98 4.10 11.61 -9.49
C THR A 98 5.05 12.21 -8.45
N ILE A 99 5.77 11.38 -7.70
CA ILE A 99 6.80 11.83 -6.74
C ILE A 99 7.95 12.54 -7.45
N GLU A 100 8.41 12.03 -8.60
CA GLU A 100 9.48 12.65 -9.37
C GLU A 100 9.09 14.03 -9.92
N LYS A 101 7.86 14.16 -10.44
CA LYS A 101 7.31 15.45 -10.86
C LYS A 101 7.24 16.45 -9.70
N LEU A 102 6.76 16.02 -8.52
CA LEU A 102 6.69 16.85 -7.31
C LEU A 102 8.08 17.33 -6.88
N ARG A 103 9.09 16.43 -6.89
CA ARG A 103 10.46 16.79 -6.55
C ARG A 103 11.08 17.76 -7.55
N GLY A 104 10.81 17.57 -8.84
CA GLY A 104 11.23 18.49 -9.88
C GLY A 104 10.73 19.90 -9.62
N LYS A 105 9.45 20.05 -9.27
CA LYS A 105 8.86 21.35 -8.91
C LYS A 105 9.43 21.93 -7.63
N LEU A 106 9.64 21.11 -6.59
CA LEU A 106 10.25 21.59 -5.34
C LEU A 106 11.61 22.24 -5.60
N LYS A 107 12.46 21.61 -6.42
CA LYS A 107 13.76 22.19 -6.81
C LYS A 107 13.62 23.51 -7.56
N VAL A 108 12.61 23.62 -8.44
CA VAL A 108 12.33 24.87 -9.15
C VAL A 108 11.92 25.97 -8.16
N PHE A 109 11.01 25.68 -7.23
CA PHE A 109 10.62 26.60 -6.16
C PHE A 109 11.80 27.02 -5.26
N GLU A 110 12.69 26.09 -4.90
CA GLU A 110 13.89 26.40 -4.12
C GLU A 110 14.89 27.27 -4.88
N SER A 111 14.98 27.12 -6.21
CA SER A 111 15.90 27.87 -7.06
C SER A 111 15.35 29.21 -7.59
N ALA A 112 14.03 29.44 -7.47
CA ALA A 112 13.37 30.62 -8.01
C ALA A 112 13.54 31.82 -7.08
N SER A 113 14.10 32.92 -7.59
CA SER A 113 14.16 34.20 -6.87
C SER A 113 12.83 34.98 -6.89
N ASP A 114 11.92 34.64 -7.81
CA ASP A 114 10.60 35.24 -7.95
C ASP A 114 9.54 34.14 -8.16
N LEU A 115 8.60 34.04 -7.21
CA LEU A 115 7.56 33.01 -7.18
C LEU A 115 6.50 33.19 -8.27
N SER A 116 6.41 34.39 -8.86
CA SER A 116 5.46 34.71 -9.93
C SER A 116 5.75 33.95 -11.24
N GLN A 117 7.01 33.61 -11.51
CA GLN A 117 7.42 32.85 -12.70
C GLN A 117 7.14 31.34 -12.59
N VAL A 118 6.86 30.83 -11.37
CA VAL A 118 6.66 29.40 -11.14
C VAL A 118 5.24 28.95 -11.51
N ASP A 119 4.27 29.86 -11.49
CA ASP A 119 2.84 29.54 -11.71
C ASP A 119 2.48 29.35 -13.21
N GLU A 120 3.35 29.77 -14.15
CA GLU A 120 3.09 29.69 -15.60
C GLU A 120 3.39 28.32 -16.24
N THR A 121 4.10 27.40 -15.57
CA THR A 121 4.53 26.11 -16.16
C THR A 121 3.47 24.99 -16.18
N GLY A 122 2.19 25.36 -16.25
CA GLY A 122 1.10 24.51 -16.78
C GLY A 122 0.52 23.40 -15.88
N GLU A 123 1.27 22.80 -14.96
CA GLU A 123 0.73 21.80 -14.01
C GLU A 123 0.87 22.32 -12.57
N LYS A 124 -0.24 22.74 -11.94
CA LYS A 124 -0.25 23.31 -10.59
C LYS A 124 0.24 22.27 -9.57
N ALA A 125 1.14 22.65 -8.67
CA ALA A 125 1.65 21.75 -7.62
C ALA A 125 0.51 21.09 -6.81
N HIS A 126 -0.58 21.83 -6.58
CA HIS A 126 -1.80 21.33 -5.97
C HIS A 126 -2.43 20.13 -6.72
N TYR A 127 -2.41 20.13 -8.06
CA TYR A 127 -2.93 19.02 -8.85
C TYR A 127 -2.09 17.74 -8.68
N LEU A 128 -0.76 17.88 -8.63
CA LEU A 128 0.13 16.75 -8.41
C LEU A 128 0.00 16.18 -7.00
N ILE A 129 -0.19 17.03 -5.99
CA ILE A 129 -0.47 16.60 -4.62
C ILE A 129 -1.81 15.86 -4.55
N GLY A 130 -2.85 16.39 -5.20
CA GLY A 130 -4.17 15.75 -5.27
C GLY A 130 -4.11 14.39 -5.98
N SER A 131 -3.42 14.33 -7.12
CA SER A 131 -3.23 13.09 -7.89
C SER A 131 -2.45 12.05 -7.08
N TRP A 132 -1.38 12.46 -6.40
CA TRP A 132 -0.60 11.59 -5.52
C TRP A 132 -1.46 11.01 -4.40
N GLY A 133 -2.27 11.86 -3.75
CA GLY A 133 -3.16 11.44 -2.66
C GLY A 133 -4.17 10.40 -3.14
N ASN A 134 -4.74 10.61 -4.32
CA ASN A 134 -5.67 9.68 -4.94
C ASN A 134 -5.01 8.32 -5.24
N TRP A 135 -3.81 8.31 -5.82
CA TRP A 135 -3.08 7.07 -6.08
C TRP A 135 -2.69 6.33 -4.80
N ASN A 136 -2.28 7.06 -3.77
CA ASN A 136 -1.89 6.45 -2.51
C ASN A 136 -3.11 5.87 -1.75
N MET A 137 -4.28 6.50 -1.89
CA MET A 137 -5.54 5.97 -1.36
C MET A 137 -5.95 4.66 -2.06
N GLY A 138 -5.76 4.57 -3.39
CA GLY A 138 -5.96 3.33 -4.15
C GLY A 138 -5.19 2.13 -3.56
N ARG A 139 -3.95 2.36 -3.10
CA ARG A 139 -3.14 1.32 -2.43
C ARG A 139 -3.70 0.89 -1.09
N ALA A 140 -4.23 1.84 -0.29
CA ALA A 140 -4.87 1.52 0.98
C ALA A 140 -6.12 0.68 0.77
N ILE A 141 -6.95 1.05 -0.21
CA ILE A 141 -8.21 0.36 -0.52
C ILE A 141 -7.94 -1.09 -0.90
N SER A 142 -6.99 -1.36 -1.79
CA SER A 142 -6.67 -2.74 -2.20
C SER A 142 -6.28 -3.65 -1.03
N VAL A 143 -5.47 -3.13 -0.09
CA VAL A 143 -5.03 -3.90 1.08
C VAL A 143 -6.14 -4.03 2.12
N MET A 144 -7.00 -3.02 2.25
CA MET A 144 -8.18 -3.07 3.12
C MET A 144 -9.18 -4.12 2.64
N VAL A 145 -9.45 -4.19 1.33
CA VAL A 145 -10.29 -5.23 0.73
C VAL A 145 -9.70 -6.62 0.97
N ALA A 146 -8.38 -6.78 0.82
CA ALA A 146 -7.71 -8.05 1.16
C ALA A 146 -7.90 -8.43 2.65
N GLY A 147 -7.84 -7.45 3.56
CA GLY A 147 -8.17 -7.62 4.98
C GLY A 147 -9.60 -8.09 5.22
N LEU A 148 -10.59 -7.50 4.54
CA LEU A 148 -11.99 -7.90 4.63
C LEU A 148 -12.21 -9.33 4.12
N ILE A 149 -11.56 -9.72 3.01
CA ILE A 149 -11.60 -11.09 2.49
C ILE A 149 -11.00 -12.07 3.52
N GLY A 150 -9.88 -11.71 4.14
CA GLY A 150 -9.26 -12.52 5.19
C GLY A 150 -10.13 -12.68 6.45
N MET A 151 -10.94 -11.68 6.79
CA MET A 151 -11.93 -11.79 7.87
C MET A 151 -13.08 -12.72 7.49
N TYR A 152 -13.61 -12.60 6.27
CA TYR A 152 -14.66 -13.51 5.79
C TYR A 152 -14.18 -14.97 5.77
N VAL A 153 -12.94 -15.22 5.34
CA VAL A 153 -12.33 -16.55 5.40
C VAL A 153 -12.24 -17.07 6.84
N ALA A 154 -12.07 -16.20 7.84
CA ALA A 154 -12.03 -16.61 9.25
C ALA A 154 -13.38 -17.11 9.79
N GLU A 155 -14.49 -16.75 9.15
CA GLU A 155 -15.81 -17.27 9.48
C GLU A 155 -16.09 -18.63 8.82
N LEU A 156 -15.34 -18.99 7.78
CA LEU A 156 -15.54 -20.21 6.99
C LEU A 156 -14.71 -21.42 7.45
N VAL A 157 -13.72 -21.21 8.32
CA VAL A 157 -12.72 -22.21 8.76
C VAL A 157 -12.88 -22.48 10.25
#